data_AF-A0A951M0V7-F1
#
_entry.id   AF-A0A951M0V7-F1
#
_cell.length_a   1.000
_cell.length_b   1.000
_cell.length_c   1.000
_cell.angle_alpha   90.00
_cell.angle_beta   90.00
_cell.angle_gamma   90.00
#
_symmetry.space_group_name_H-M   'P 1'
#
loop_
_entity.id
_entity.type
_entity.pdbx_description
1 polymer ?
#
loop_
_entity_poly.entity_id
_entity_poly.type
_entity_poly.pdbx_seq_one_letter_code
_entity_poly.pdbx_strand_id
1 'polypeptide(L)'
;MPILPVAYQRFAFSRAPALLASTCVTALLLGAPAQAGQTVVNMTVQTVNNPAGNNTTSIVINGSKVTGAVTNAGTITPGVLIVNTAVALAIDNSNVGGGITNSGTINANVKNTINTVGIGIVSQVSNVIAGGISNSGAINVSNAPGVESGISFFGGMVSGGISNSNSITTSGARSAFGIIGNSLVAGGVSNSGTITLSGATTLAIGIKLTATASGGRGIISGGVVNSGTLTLSGAATVAGIAVNSSSVTDTGVKSTNAITVSATKTGVGIALNNSAVTGGVSNSGVITVTGTAANAAGIVANLSSVTSNGIVNTSTGTITVAGGVTGVGIVVTGSSVSGGILNAGAIKTTGGLTAFGIETVGGTVTGGITNSGTITLSGAKTQAVGIDINIDTQVGVPSTVSGGVTNTGTITVSGAGQAAGIAVNAGLISDTGITNKGTITVSASNNAAGIGLNAATVAGGVLNAGAIAVSSSGSGNA
;
A
#
# COMPACT_ATOMS: atom_id res chain seq x y z
N MET A 1 50.09 85.37 -35.35
CA MET A 1 49.09 85.26 -36.44
C MET A 1 49.02 83.80 -36.87
N PRO A 2 47.87 83.13 -37.01
CA PRO A 2 46.48 83.49 -36.66
C PRO A 2 46.08 82.92 -35.27
N ILE A 3 45.12 83.41 -34.47
CA ILE A 3 43.69 83.80 -34.64
C ILE A 3 42.71 82.60 -34.57
N LEU A 4 42.01 82.53 -33.42
CA LEU A 4 40.65 82.06 -33.02
C LEU A 4 39.61 81.71 -34.13
N PRO A 5 38.50 80.95 -33.89
CA PRO A 5 37.48 81.12 -32.80
C PRO A 5 36.83 79.84 -32.18
N VAL A 6 36.35 79.83 -30.93
CA VAL A 6 34.99 80.18 -30.35
C VAL A 6 33.79 79.40 -30.94
N ALA A 7 33.06 78.63 -30.10
CA ALA A 7 31.60 78.79 -29.82
C ALA A 7 30.79 77.51 -29.45
N TYR A 8 30.09 77.62 -28.30
CA TYR A 8 28.69 77.25 -28.03
C TYR A 8 28.23 75.81 -27.66
N GLN A 9 27.87 75.70 -26.37
CA GLN A 9 26.69 75.05 -25.74
C GLN A 9 25.87 73.99 -26.49
N ARG A 10 25.56 72.88 -25.79
CA ARG A 10 24.18 72.53 -25.40
C ARG A 10 24.14 71.48 -24.29
N PHE A 11 23.41 71.81 -23.22
CA PHE A 11 22.89 70.86 -22.23
C PHE A 11 21.96 69.85 -22.93
N ALA A 12 22.16 68.56 -22.65
CA ALA A 12 21.12 67.56 -22.83
C ALA A 12 21.15 66.61 -21.64
N PHE A 13 20.21 66.83 -20.71
CA PHE A 13 19.78 65.83 -19.74
C PHE A 13 19.29 64.58 -20.49
N SER A 14 20.05 63.49 -20.44
CA SER A 14 19.59 62.18 -20.88
C SER A 14 19.40 61.29 -19.65
N ARG A 15 18.14 61.27 -19.23
CA ARG A 15 17.46 60.34 -18.32
C ARG A 15 18.23 59.04 -18.04
N ALA A 16 18.53 58.83 -16.76
CA ALA A 16 18.80 57.50 -16.22
C ALA A 16 17.57 56.59 -16.47
N PRO A 17 17.76 55.35 -16.95
CA PRO A 17 16.75 54.33 -16.75
C PRO A 17 16.96 53.76 -15.34
N ALA A 18 16.15 54.24 -14.39
CA ALA A 18 15.87 53.51 -13.17
C ALA A 18 15.12 52.22 -13.54
N LEU A 19 15.87 51.19 -13.95
CA LEU A 19 15.35 49.88 -14.34
C LEU A 19 15.89 48.77 -13.44
N LEU A 20 16.07 49.05 -12.15
CA LEU A 20 16.50 48.08 -11.14
C LEU A 20 15.75 48.20 -9.79
N ALA A 21 14.67 48.97 -9.72
CA ALA A 21 13.92 49.18 -8.47
C ALA A 21 12.55 48.47 -8.40
N SER A 22 12.07 47.82 -9.46
CA SER A 22 10.75 47.16 -9.44
C SER A 22 10.77 45.65 -9.24
N THR A 23 11.92 44.98 -9.35
CA THR A 23 12.05 43.53 -9.07
C THR A 23 12.42 43.25 -7.62
N CYS A 24 12.99 44.22 -6.90
CA CYS A 24 13.42 44.06 -5.52
C CYS A 24 12.32 44.33 -4.49
N VAL A 25 11.33 45.19 -4.78
CA VAL A 25 10.23 45.45 -3.83
C VAL A 25 9.30 44.25 -3.72
N THR A 26 9.03 43.54 -4.82
CA THR A 26 8.24 42.30 -4.78
C THR A 26 8.98 41.17 -4.06
N ALA A 27 10.32 41.11 -4.17
CA ALA A 27 11.14 40.16 -3.44
C ALA A 27 11.27 40.50 -1.93
N LEU A 28 11.21 41.79 -1.57
CA LEU A 28 11.28 42.26 -0.19
C LEU A 28 9.92 42.23 0.53
N LEU A 29 8.80 42.27 -0.21
CA LEU A 29 7.44 42.06 0.31
C LEU A 29 7.02 40.57 0.39
N LEU A 30 7.87 39.64 -0.06
CA LEU A 30 7.69 38.22 0.24
C LEU A 30 8.08 38.02 1.70
N GLY A 31 7.07 37.98 2.56
CA GLY A 31 7.16 38.08 4.01
C GLY A 31 8.25 37.22 4.65
N ALA A 32 8.84 37.76 5.71
CA ALA A 32 9.80 37.08 6.57
C ALA A 32 9.33 35.66 6.92
N PRO A 33 10.26 34.69 7.04
CA PRO A 33 9.91 33.31 7.35
C PRO A 33 9.11 33.23 8.65
N ALA A 34 8.00 32.50 8.62
CA ALA A 34 7.21 32.19 9.81
C ALA A 34 8.07 31.34 10.77
N GLN A 35 8.18 31.77 12.03
CA GLN A 35 8.93 31.06 13.07
C GLN A 35 8.10 29.92 13.67
N ALA A 36 8.77 28.98 14.33
CA ALA A 36 8.19 27.76 14.88
C ALA A 36 7.07 28.01 15.91
N GLY A 37 5.99 27.20 15.88
CA GLY A 37 4.81 27.36 16.75
C GLY A 37 3.71 28.25 16.22
N GLN A 38 3.75 28.54 14.92
CA GLN A 38 2.79 29.44 14.30
C GLN A 38 1.61 28.71 13.68
N THR A 39 0.45 29.30 13.93
CA THR A 39 -0.72 29.22 13.07
C THR A 39 -0.57 30.28 11.97
N VAL A 40 -0.40 29.85 10.72
CA VAL A 40 -0.40 30.70 9.52
C VAL A 40 -1.82 30.75 8.99
N VAL A 41 -2.47 31.91 9.02
CA VAL A 41 -3.89 32.07 8.67
C VAL A 41 -4.08 33.12 7.59
N ASN A 42 -4.77 32.75 6.50
CA ASN A 42 -5.17 33.65 5.41
C ASN A 42 -4.04 34.54 4.85
N MET A 43 -2.83 33.99 4.71
CA MET A 43 -1.67 34.74 4.24
C MET A 43 -0.82 33.96 3.24
N THR A 44 0.01 34.70 2.50
CA THR A 44 1.06 34.11 1.66
C THR A 44 2.41 34.26 2.35
N VAL A 45 3.11 33.15 2.58
CA VAL A 45 4.45 33.12 3.18
C VAL A 45 5.42 32.36 2.27
N GLN A 46 6.72 32.64 2.43
CA GLN A 46 7.73 31.91 1.67
C GLN A 46 7.91 30.50 2.24
N THR A 47 8.17 30.38 3.54
CA THR A 47 8.41 29.10 4.22
C THR A 47 7.85 29.13 5.63
N VAL A 48 7.54 27.95 6.14
CA VAL A 48 7.23 27.73 7.56
C VAL A 48 8.25 26.73 8.10
N ASN A 49 8.99 27.09 9.15
CA ASN A 49 10.11 26.27 9.63
C ASN A 49 10.09 26.11 11.15
N ASN A 50 10.20 24.86 11.61
CA ASN A 50 10.64 24.52 12.96
C ASN A 50 12.09 24.00 12.92
N PRO A 51 13.10 24.86 13.18
CA PRO A 51 14.50 24.49 13.03
C PRO A 51 14.95 23.47 14.09
N ALA A 52 16.10 22.82 13.84
CA ALA A 52 16.70 21.88 14.78
C ALA A 52 16.94 22.52 16.15
N GLY A 53 16.73 21.75 17.22
CA GLY A 53 16.85 22.23 18.60
C GLY A 53 15.65 23.04 19.11
N ASN A 54 14.69 23.40 18.25
CA ASN A 54 13.50 24.10 18.67
C ASN A 54 12.35 23.14 19.01
N ASN A 55 11.63 23.43 20.09
CA ASN A 55 10.44 22.70 20.51
C ASN A 55 9.21 23.56 20.27
N THR A 56 8.18 22.98 19.66
CA THR A 56 6.91 23.67 19.43
C THR A 56 5.73 22.76 19.68
N THR A 57 4.55 23.35 19.92
CA THR A 57 3.31 22.62 20.15
C THR A 57 2.72 22.06 18.86
N SER A 58 2.67 22.87 17.82
CA SER A 58 2.14 22.52 16.51
C SER A 58 2.63 23.46 15.40
N ILE A 59 2.39 23.06 14.16
CA ILE A 59 2.43 23.93 12.98
C ILE A 59 1.05 23.83 12.34
N VAL A 60 0.36 24.95 12.16
CA VAL A 60 -0.98 24.96 11.56
C VAL A 60 -1.01 25.95 10.41
N ILE A 61 -1.48 25.53 9.24
CA ILE A 61 -1.58 26.36 8.05
C ILE A 61 -3.04 26.31 7.59
N ASN A 62 -3.74 27.43 7.69
CA ASN A 62 -5.17 27.53 7.41
C ASN A 62 -5.45 28.63 6.39
N GLY A 63 -6.14 28.31 5.29
CA GLY A 63 -6.54 29.28 4.27
C GLY A 63 -5.35 30.00 3.61
N SER A 64 -4.16 29.41 3.63
CA SER A 64 -2.89 30.11 3.35
C SER A 64 -2.14 29.52 2.16
N LYS A 65 -1.20 30.29 1.61
CA LYS A 65 -0.28 29.85 0.55
C LYS A 65 1.16 29.89 1.03
N VAL A 66 1.81 28.74 1.12
CA VAL A 66 3.26 28.63 1.32
C VAL A 66 3.90 28.41 -0.04
N THR A 67 4.66 29.39 -0.53
CA THR A 67 5.27 29.28 -1.88
C THR A 67 6.44 28.30 -1.91
N GLY A 68 7.20 28.21 -0.81
CA GLY A 68 8.25 27.23 -0.56
C GLY A 68 7.77 26.07 0.31
N ALA A 69 8.64 25.55 1.17
CA ALA A 69 8.40 24.35 1.97
C ALA A 69 7.88 24.64 3.39
N VAL A 70 7.20 23.64 3.95
CA VAL A 70 6.91 23.53 5.39
C VAL A 70 7.88 22.50 5.96
N THR A 71 8.68 22.89 6.95
CA THR A 71 9.80 22.07 7.44
C THR A 71 9.76 21.91 8.95
N ASN A 72 10.01 20.68 9.42
CA ASN A 72 10.25 20.36 10.82
C ASN A 72 11.57 19.62 10.97
N ALA A 73 12.59 20.29 11.52
CA ALA A 73 13.86 19.71 11.95
C ALA A 73 13.98 19.64 13.49
N GLY A 74 13.12 20.36 14.22
CA GLY A 74 13.03 20.33 15.69
C GLY A 74 12.04 19.28 16.22
N THR A 75 11.44 19.56 17.38
CA THR A 75 10.39 18.72 17.99
C THR A 75 9.04 19.42 17.92
N ILE A 76 8.00 18.72 17.46
CA ILE A 76 6.60 19.12 17.61
C ILE A 76 5.92 18.21 18.64
N THR A 77 5.43 18.76 19.75
CA THR A 77 4.76 18.02 20.83
C THR A 77 3.88 18.95 21.67
N PRO A 78 2.65 18.57 22.06
CA PRO A 78 1.96 17.29 21.79
C PRO A 78 1.11 17.29 20.51
N GLY A 79 1.14 18.37 19.73
CA GLY A 79 0.12 18.70 18.73
C GLY A 79 -0.98 19.61 19.29
N VAL A 80 -1.91 20.02 18.43
CA VAL A 80 -3.04 20.88 18.78
C VAL A 80 -4.37 20.27 18.35
N LEU A 81 -5.43 20.50 19.11
CA LEU A 81 -6.77 20.07 18.77
C LEU A 81 -7.39 20.99 17.70
N ILE A 82 -7.74 20.42 16.55
CA ILE A 82 -8.48 21.06 15.47
C ILE A 82 -9.74 20.22 15.23
N VAL A 83 -10.90 20.74 15.64
CA VAL A 83 -12.23 20.12 15.43
C VAL A 83 -12.24 18.60 15.68
N ASN A 84 -12.17 18.20 16.96
CA ASN A 84 -12.15 16.80 17.42
C ASN A 84 -10.94 15.94 16.98
N THR A 85 -10.01 16.49 16.20
CA THR A 85 -8.79 15.81 15.74
C THR A 85 -7.57 16.54 16.27
N ALA A 86 -6.72 15.86 17.04
CA ALA A 86 -5.40 16.39 17.36
C ALA A 86 -4.46 16.23 16.17
N VAL A 87 -3.75 17.29 15.81
CA VAL A 87 -2.79 17.28 14.70
C VAL A 87 -1.53 18.02 15.13
N ALA A 88 -0.36 17.44 14.86
CA ALA A 88 0.92 18.11 15.14
C ALA A 88 1.32 19.08 14.02
N LEU A 89 1.22 18.66 12.75
CA LEU A 89 1.40 19.52 11.58
C LEU A 89 0.14 19.46 10.72
N ALA A 90 -0.63 20.54 10.69
CA ALA A 90 -1.93 20.62 10.02
C ALA A 90 -1.89 21.55 8.81
N ILE A 91 -2.40 21.06 7.68
CA ILE A 91 -2.71 21.85 6.49
C ILE A 91 -4.23 21.81 6.28
N ASP A 92 -4.84 22.99 6.25
CA ASP A 92 -6.26 23.18 6.10
C ASP A 92 -6.55 24.25 5.04
N ASN A 93 -7.33 23.90 4.02
CA ASN A 93 -7.67 24.75 2.89
C ASN A 93 -6.48 25.61 2.35
N SER A 94 -5.32 25.00 2.17
CA SER A 94 -4.05 25.70 1.92
C SER A 94 -3.24 25.06 0.79
N ASN A 95 -2.35 25.86 0.17
CA ASN A 95 -1.44 25.40 -0.89
C ASN A 95 0.01 25.50 -0.43
N VAL A 96 0.78 24.42 -0.58
CA VAL A 96 2.19 24.34 -0.23
C VAL A 96 3.00 23.95 -1.48
N GLY A 97 3.77 24.89 -1.99
CA GLY A 97 4.56 24.72 -3.23
C GLY A 97 5.73 23.76 -3.07
N GLY A 98 6.57 23.96 -2.05
CA GLY A 98 7.79 23.19 -1.83
C GLY A 98 7.61 21.86 -1.10
N GLY A 99 6.37 21.50 -0.74
CA GLY A 99 6.07 20.28 0.00
C GLY A 99 6.27 20.41 1.52
N ILE A 100 6.10 19.27 2.20
CA ILE A 100 6.22 19.15 3.66
C ILE A 100 7.39 18.20 3.95
N THR A 101 8.33 18.62 4.79
CA THR A 101 9.46 17.78 5.21
C THR A 101 9.53 17.69 6.73
N ASN A 102 9.55 16.47 7.26
CA ASN A 102 9.91 16.19 8.65
C ASN A 102 11.26 15.47 8.70
N SER A 103 12.29 16.12 9.23
CA SER A 103 13.59 15.53 9.59
C SER A 103 13.81 15.48 11.11
N GLY A 104 12.94 16.13 11.88
CA GLY A 104 12.96 16.14 13.34
C GLY A 104 12.04 15.11 13.98
N THR A 105 11.48 15.45 15.14
CA THR A 105 10.52 14.59 15.86
C THR A 105 9.13 15.22 15.87
N ILE A 106 8.12 14.42 15.57
CA ILE A 106 6.71 14.75 15.75
C ILE A 106 6.14 13.76 16.77
N ASN A 107 5.71 14.25 17.93
CA ASN A 107 5.02 13.48 18.95
C ASN A 107 3.58 14.01 19.07
N ALA A 108 2.64 13.38 18.37
CA ALA A 108 1.23 13.71 18.44
C ALA A 108 0.54 12.81 19.50
N ASN A 109 0.31 13.33 20.70
CA ASN A 109 -0.15 12.52 21.84
C ASN A 109 -1.21 13.21 22.73
N VAL A 110 -1.99 14.12 22.14
CA VAL A 110 -3.05 14.86 22.84
C VAL A 110 -4.09 13.90 23.43
N LYS A 111 -4.33 14.01 24.74
CA LYS A 111 -5.34 13.22 25.46
C LYS A 111 -6.77 13.69 25.12
N ASN A 112 -7.75 12.80 25.27
CA ASN A 112 -9.19 13.10 25.18
C ASN A 112 -9.66 13.61 23.81
N THR A 113 -9.01 13.22 22.72
CA THR A 113 -9.41 13.56 21.35
C THR A 113 -10.04 12.35 20.65
N ILE A 114 -10.87 12.57 19.62
CA ILE A 114 -11.43 11.44 18.87
C ILE A 114 -10.35 10.85 17.97
N ASN A 115 -9.59 11.70 17.29
CA ASN A 115 -8.53 11.26 16.37
C ASN A 115 -7.22 11.99 16.68
N THR A 116 -6.09 11.38 16.34
CA THR A 116 -4.76 12.00 16.47
C THR A 116 -3.93 11.75 15.22
N VAL A 117 -3.27 12.78 14.70
CA VAL A 117 -2.52 12.76 13.46
C VAL A 117 -1.16 13.42 13.62
N GLY A 118 -0.10 12.80 13.10
CA GLY A 118 1.22 13.43 13.01
C GLY A 118 1.22 14.59 12.01
N ILE A 119 1.16 14.24 10.72
CA ILE A 119 1.02 15.18 9.60
C ILE A 119 -0.37 15.01 8.98
N GLY A 120 -1.20 16.04 9.04
CA GLY A 120 -2.60 15.99 8.62
C GLY A 120 -2.94 17.03 7.55
N ILE A 121 -3.55 16.58 6.46
CA ILE A 121 -4.33 17.43 5.55
C ILE A 121 -5.80 17.25 5.91
N VAL A 122 -6.39 18.28 6.52
CA VAL A 122 -7.58 18.12 7.39
C VAL A 122 -8.91 18.45 6.68
N SER A 123 -8.89 19.28 5.63
CA SER A 123 -10.10 19.64 4.87
C SER A 123 -10.19 18.96 3.51
N GLN A 124 -11.41 18.52 3.20
CA GLN A 124 -11.76 17.70 2.03
C GLN A 124 -11.67 18.43 0.68
N VAL A 125 -11.47 19.75 0.68
CA VAL A 125 -11.43 20.56 -0.55
C VAL A 125 -10.25 21.54 -0.55
N SER A 126 -9.64 21.67 -1.73
CA SER A 126 -8.67 22.73 -2.12
C SER A 126 -7.23 22.64 -1.58
N ASN A 127 -6.87 21.63 -0.78
CA ASN A 127 -5.46 21.46 -0.39
C ASN A 127 -4.59 21.00 -1.57
N VAL A 128 -3.48 21.68 -1.81
CA VAL A 128 -2.50 21.27 -2.83
C VAL A 128 -1.11 21.26 -2.19
N ILE A 129 -0.44 20.10 -2.23
CA ILE A 129 0.94 19.93 -1.79
C ILE A 129 1.77 19.53 -3.00
N ALA A 130 2.35 20.52 -3.67
CA ALA A 130 3.04 20.29 -4.94
C ALA A 130 4.33 19.49 -4.75
N GLY A 131 5.17 19.84 -3.77
CA GLY A 131 6.45 19.16 -3.49
C GLY A 131 6.34 17.80 -2.79
N GLY A 132 5.13 17.32 -2.46
CA GLY A 132 4.94 16.06 -1.75
C GLY A 132 5.14 16.15 -0.23
N ILE A 133 5.13 14.99 0.43
CA ILE A 133 5.37 14.83 1.87
C ILE A 133 6.55 13.89 2.08
N SER A 134 7.57 14.34 2.79
CA SER A 134 8.77 13.55 3.10
C SER A 134 9.00 13.44 4.61
N ASN A 135 9.08 12.22 5.11
CA ASN A 135 9.47 11.92 6.49
C ASN A 135 10.83 11.22 6.50
N SER A 136 11.85 11.92 6.98
CA SER A 136 13.17 11.38 7.38
C SER A 136 13.39 11.44 8.89
N GLY A 137 12.47 12.07 9.62
CA GLY A 137 12.43 12.12 11.06
C GLY A 137 11.56 11.04 11.70
N ALA A 138 11.29 11.21 12.99
CA ALA A 138 10.38 10.34 13.74
C ALA A 138 8.97 10.94 13.82
N ILE A 139 7.95 10.14 13.54
CA ILE A 139 6.55 10.48 13.80
C ILE A 139 5.99 9.44 14.78
N ASN A 140 5.66 9.87 15.99
CA ASN A 140 5.03 9.05 17.02
C ASN A 140 3.62 9.58 17.28
N VAL A 141 2.62 8.74 17.06
CA VAL A 141 1.20 9.08 17.24
C VAL A 141 0.59 8.10 18.22
N SER A 142 0.02 8.62 19.30
CA SER A 142 -0.60 7.77 20.31
C SER A 142 -1.76 8.47 20.99
N ASN A 143 -2.47 7.69 21.82
CA ASN A 143 -3.20 8.21 22.96
C ASN A 143 -4.58 8.85 22.65
N ALA A 144 -5.28 8.40 21.60
CA ALA A 144 -6.69 8.72 21.39
C ALA A 144 -7.60 7.48 21.55
N PRO A 145 -8.86 7.66 22.00
CA PRO A 145 -9.90 6.61 21.93
C PRO A 145 -10.30 6.20 20.50
N GLY A 146 -9.94 6.94 19.46
CA GLY A 146 -10.42 6.68 18.09
C GLY A 146 -9.34 6.33 17.07
N VAL A 147 -9.09 7.20 16.09
CA VAL A 147 -8.22 6.89 14.93
C VAL A 147 -6.90 7.64 15.01
N GLU A 148 -5.81 6.89 14.93
CA GLU A 148 -4.45 7.40 14.93
C GLU A 148 -3.81 7.23 13.55
N SER A 149 -3.16 8.27 13.06
CA SER A 149 -2.51 8.25 11.74
C SER A 149 -1.18 8.99 11.76
N GLY A 150 -0.13 8.37 11.22
CA GLY A 150 1.18 9.03 11.10
C GLY A 150 1.11 10.18 10.12
N ILE A 151 0.79 9.85 8.87
CA ILE A 151 0.50 10.79 7.79
C ILE A 151 -0.93 10.52 7.31
N SER A 152 -1.77 11.54 7.34
CA SER A 152 -3.16 11.46 6.91
C SER A 152 -3.51 12.58 5.96
N PHE A 153 -4.18 12.26 4.85
CA PHE A 153 -4.68 13.28 3.94
C PHE A 153 -6.10 12.97 3.46
N PHE A 154 -7.01 13.87 3.85
CA PHE A 154 -8.43 13.83 3.52
C PHE A 154 -8.77 14.99 2.59
N GLY A 155 -8.82 14.73 1.29
CA GLY A 155 -9.04 15.75 0.26
C GLY A 155 -7.75 16.38 -0.25
N GLY A 156 -7.86 16.98 -1.44
CA GLY A 156 -6.76 17.70 -2.08
C GLY A 156 -5.88 16.84 -3.01
N MET A 157 -4.71 17.39 -3.36
CA MET A 157 -3.74 16.75 -4.24
C MET A 157 -2.35 16.79 -3.61
N VAL A 158 -1.65 15.66 -3.60
CA VAL A 158 -0.22 15.58 -3.26
C VAL A 158 0.55 15.21 -4.53
N SER A 159 1.13 16.19 -5.19
CA SER A 159 1.75 15.98 -6.51
C SER A 159 3.10 15.25 -6.41
N GLY A 160 3.96 15.65 -5.48
CA GLY A 160 5.30 15.07 -5.30
C GLY A 160 5.35 13.69 -4.64
N GLY A 161 4.20 13.09 -4.32
CA GLY A 161 4.13 11.80 -3.63
C GLY A 161 4.34 11.88 -2.13
N ILE A 162 4.40 10.72 -1.49
CA ILE A 162 4.57 10.57 -0.05
C ILE A 162 5.70 9.58 0.21
N SER A 163 6.70 10.00 0.98
CA SER A 163 7.85 9.16 1.33
C SER A 163 8.06 9.08 2.84
N ASN A 164 8.23 7.86 3.35
CA ASN A 164 8.75 7.60 4.68
C ASN A 164 10.09 6.86 4.59
N SER A 165 11.16 7.48 5.07
CA SER A 165 12.53 6.95 5.06
C SER A 165 13.09 6.67 6.46
N ASN A 166 12.36 7.04 7.51
CA ASN A 166 12.71 6.75 8.89
C ASN A 166 11.49 6.13 9.61
N SER A 167 11.06 6.63 10.77
CA SER A 167 10.07 5.92 11.58
C SER A 167 8.71 6.61 11.63
N ILE A 168 7.65 5.83 11.41
CA ILE A 168 6.27 6.16 11.80
C ILE A 168 5.80 5.10 12.80
N THR A 169 5.51 5.51 14.02
CA THR A 169 4.95 4.64 15.05
C THR A 169 3.56 5.15 15.42
N THR A 170 2.52 4.33 15.23
CA THR A 170 1.16 4.67 15.67
C THR A 170 0.55 3.61 16.58
N SER A 171 -0.02 4.06 17.69
CA SER A 171 -0.67 3.19 18.67
C SER A 171 -2.05 3.72 18.97
N GLY A 172 -3.06 3.01 18.45
CA GLY A 172 -4.45 3.44 18.53
C GLY A 172 -5.36 2.52 19.32
N ALA A 173 -6.24 3.09 20.14
CA ALA A 173 -7.22 2.32 20.91
C ALA A 173 -8.29 1.69 20.00
N ARG A 174 -8.61 2.34 18.86
CA ARG A 174 -9.53 1.78 17.86
C ARG A 174 -8.83 1.42 16.58
N SER A 175 -8.23 2.38 15.87
CA SER A 175 -7.57 2.13 14.58
C SER A 175 -6.22 2.82 14.49
N ALA A 176 -5.24 2.15 13.91
CA ALA A 176 -3.90 2.69 13.66
C ALA A 176 -3.57 2.68 12.17
N PHE A 177 -3.13 3.82 11.63
CA PHE A 177 -2.68 3.97 10.25
C PHE A 177 -1.27 4.55 10.21
N GLY A 178 -0.43 4.03 9.31
CA GLY A 178 0.90 4.61 9.06
C GLY A 178 0.75 5.79 8.12
N ILE A 179 0.40 5.47 6.87
CA ILE A 179 0.05 6.43 5.82
C ILE A 179 -1.38 6.12 5.39
N ILE A 180 -2.28 7.09 5.49
CA ILE A 180 -3.66 6.98 5.00
C ILE A 180 -3.95 8.09 4.00
N GLY A 181 -4.44 7.67 2.84
CA GLY A 181 -4.77 8.55 1.74
C GLY A 181 -6.18 8.38 1.21
N ASN A 182 -6.92 9.48 1.20
CA ASN A 182 -8.27 9.52 0.64
C ASN A 182 -8.34 10.38 -0.63
N SER A 183 -7.24 10.60 -1.36
CA SER A 183 -7.19 11.60 -2.45
C SER A 183 -6.13 11.29 -3.52
N LEU A 184 -5.93 12.22 -4.46
CA LEU A 184 -4.97 12.10 -5.55
C LEU A 184 -3.52 12.23 -5.04
N VAL A 185 -2.70 11.22 -5.33
CA VAL A 185 -1.25 11.24 -5.07
C VAL A 185 -0.52 10.98 -6.38
N ALA A 186 0.08 12.01 -6.98
CA ALA A 186 0.67 11.86 -8.32
C ALA A 186 2.09 11.24 -8.33
N GLY A 187 2.85 11.41 -7.24
CA GLY A 187 4.23 10.90 -7.11
C GLY A 187 4.38 9.57 -6.40
N GLY A 188 3.27 8.89 -6.11
CA GLY A 188 3.23 7.57 -5.48
C GLY A 188 3.36 7.62 -3.96
N VAL A 189 3.35 6.44 -3.36
CA VAL A 189 3.59 6.27 -1.92
C VAL A 189 4.74 5.28 -1.73
N SER A 190 5.81 5.73 -1.08
CA SER A 190 6.99 4.91 -0.81
C SER A 190 7.31 4.86 0.69
N ASN A 191 7.51 3.66 1.21
CA ASN A 191 8.09 3.43 2.52
C ASN A 191 9.44 2.72 2.38
N SER A 192 10.55 3.41 2.65
CA SER A 192 11.89 2.83 2.81
C SER A 192 12.34 2.73 4.27
N GLY A 193 11.61 3.37 5.19
CA GLY A 193 11.84 3.30 6.63
C GLY A 193 10.99 2.24 7.34
N THR A 194 10.74 2.46 8.64
CA THR A 194 9.94 1.58 9.49
C THR A 194 8.57 2.19 9.77
N ILE A 195 7.51 1.41 9.57
CA ILE A 195 6.16 1.74 10.03
C ILE A 195 5.73 0.67 11.02
N THR A 196 5.53 1.06 12.28
CA THR A 196 5.10 0.18 13.36
C THR A 196 3.73 0.59 13.88
N LEU A 197 2.74 -0.29 13.78
CA LEU A 197 1.37 0.02 14.19
C LEU A 197 0.79 -0.99 15.17
N SER A 198 0.05 -0.48 16.15
CA SER A 198 -0.78 -1.28 17.05
C SER A 198 -2.20 -0.71 17.11
N GLY A 199 -3.18 -1.45 16.59
CA GLY A 199 -4.61 -1.09 16.64
C GLY A 199 -5.39 -2.01 17.57
N ALA A 200 -5.84 -1.51 18.72
CA ALA A 200 -6.29 -2.39 19.80
C ALA A 200 -7.64 -3.10 19.54
N THR A 201 -8.57 -2.51 18.78
CA THR A 201 -9.93 -3.12 18.63
C THR A 201 -10.40 -3.33 17.20
N THR A 202 -9.97 -2.52 16.22
CA THR A 202 -10.51 -2.62 14.85
C THR A 202 -9.42 -2.81 13.80
N LEU A 203 -8.74 -1.74 13.38
CA LEU A 203 -7.90 -1.73 12.18
C LEU A 203 -6.46 -1.38 12.52
N ALA A 204 -5.51 -2.05 11.89
CA ALA A 204 -4.13 -1.58 11.81
C ALA A 204 -3.65 -1.73 10.36
N ILE A 205 -3.45 -0.61 9.66
CA ILE A 205 -3.06 -0.64 8.24
C ILE A 205 -1.84 0.23 7.98
N GLY A 206 -0.76 -0.39 7.49
CA GLY A 206 0.52 0.26 7.22
C GLY A 206 0.37 1.40 6.22
N ILE A 207 0.02 1.04 4.98
CA ILE A 207 -0.29 1.99 3.90
C ILE A 207 -1.73 1.72 3.45
N LYS A 208 -2.62 2.69 3.69
CA LYS A 208 -4.02 2.61 3.29
C LYS A 208 -4.32 3.68 2.23
N LEU A 209 -4.91 3.24 1.13
CA LEU A 209 -5.40 4.10 0.06
C LEU A 209 -6.89 3.84 -0.12
N THR A 210 -7.69 4.89 -0.13
CA THR A 210 -9.14 4.82 -0.26
C THR A 210 -9.65 5.95 -1.16
N ALA A 211 -10.71 5.70 -1.93
CA ALA A 211 -11.36 6.76 -2.69
C ALA A 211 -12.00 7.83 -1.77
N THR A 212 -12.12 9.06 -2.28
CA THR A 212 -13.00 10.08 -1.68
C THR A 212 -14.46 9.62 -1.72
N ALA A 213 -15.23 9.99 -0.69
CA ALA A 213 -16.65 9.66 -0.54
C ALA A 213 -17.57 10.18 -1.67
N SER A 214 -17.07 11.03 -2.57
CA SER A 214 -17.79 11.61 -3.72
C SER A 214 -17.80 10.72 -4.98
N GLY A 215 -17.48 9.43 -4.87
CA GLY A 215 -17.63 8.46 -5.97
C GLY A 215 -16.51 8.45 -7.01
N GLY A 216 -15.50 9.32 -6.89
CA GLY A 216 -14.27 9.25 -7.68
C GLY A 216 -13.30 8.24 -7.07
N ARG A 217 -12.76 7.31 -7.89
CA ARG A 217 -11.61 6.46 -7.48
C ARG A 217 -10.44 7.38 -7.11
N GLY A 218 -9.85 7.22 -5.93
CA GLY A 218 -8.60 7.90 -5.60
C GLY A 218 -7.52 7.40 -6.56
N ILE A 219 -6.81 8.31 -7.24
CA ILE A 219 -5.76 7.92 -8.20
C ILE A 219 -4.40 8.12 -7.54
N ILE A 220 -3.58 7.09 -7.58
CA ILE A 220 -2.19 7.10 -7.15
C ILE A 220 -1.35 6.86 -8.40
N SER A 221 -0.71 7.91 -8.91
CA SER A 221 0.30 7.78 -9.96
C SER A 221 1.67 7.53 -9.33
N GLY A 222 2.55 6.78 -9.98
CA GLY A 222 3.88 6.40 -9.46
C GLY A 222 3.93 5.09 -8.64
N GLY A 223 2.78 4.52 -8.29
CA GLY A 223 2.69 3.24 -7.58
C GLY A 223 2.76 3.33 -6.06
N VAL A 224 2.75 2.15 -5.43
CA VAL A 224 2.84 1.97 -3.97
C VAL A 224 3.96 0.99 -3.67
N VAL A 225 5.02 1.45 -3.02
CA VAL A 225 6.25 0.68 -2.82
C VAL A 225 6.62 0.62 -1.34
N ASN A 226 6.71 -0.60 -0.80
CA ASN A 226 7.36 -0.86 0.48
C ASN A 226 8.75 -1.48 0.24
N SER A 227 9.81 -0.72 0.52
CA SER A 227 11.21 -1.17 0.58
C SER A 227 11.80 -1.15 1.99
N GLY A 228 11.05 -0.62 2.95
CA GLY A 228 11.34 -0.69 4.37
C GLY A 228 10.55 -1.78 5.09
N THR A 229 10.34 -1.60 6.39
CA THR A 229 9.66 -2.57 7.26
C THR A 229 8.27 -2.08 7.65
N LEU A 230 7.25 -2.91 7.43
CA LEU A 230 5.92 -2.73 8.04
C LEU A 230 5.76 -3.78 9.15
N THR A 231 5.50 -3.37 10.39
CA THR A 231 5.20 -4.27 11.51
C THR A 231 3.88 -3.86 12.16
N LEU A 232 2.88 -4.73 12.06
CA LEU A 232 1.48 -4.35 12.27
C LEU A 232 0.79 -5.37 13.17
N SER A 233 0.10 -4.89 14.22
CA SER A 233 -0.70 -5.74 15.08
C SER A 233 -2.08 -5.16 15.35
N GLY A 234 -3.11 -6.01 15.46
CA GLY A 234 -4.43 -5.56 15.88
C GLY A 234 -5.50 -6.65 16.00
N ALA A 235 -6.63 -6.31 16.61
CA ALA A 235 -7.65 -7.29 17.00
C ALA A 235 -8.65 -7.70 15.91
N ALA A 236 -8.98 -6.84 14.93
CA ALA A 236 -9.89 -7.22 13.85
C ALA A 236 -9.16 -7.39 12.52
N THR A 237 -9.09 -6.34 11.69
CA THR A 237 -8.47 -6.43 10.36
C THR A 237 -7.14 -5.70 10.35
N VAL A 238 -6.06 -6.41 10.01
CA VAL A 238 -4.73 -5.86 9.91
C VAL A 238 -4.23 -6.05 8.48
N ALA A 239 -3.73 -4.99 7.85
CA ALA A 239 -3.21 -5.07 6.49
C ALA A 239 -1.87 -4.33 6.30
N GLY A 240 -0.92 -4.95 5.61
CA GLY A 240 0.33 -4.29 5.20
C GLY A 240 0.07 -3.08 4.33
N ILE A 241 -0.34 -3.38 3.10
CA ILE A 241 -0.77 -2.40 2.10
C ILE A 241 -2.22 -2.70 1.75
N ALA A 242 -3.10 -1.70 1.82
CA ALA A 242 -4.50 -1.83 1.42
C ALA A 242 -4.87 -0.74 0.42
N VAL A 243 -5.27 -1.16 -0.78
CA VAL A 243 -5.84 -0.30 -1.83
C VAL A 243 -7.32 -0.62 -1.92
N ASN A 244 -8.16 0.35 -1.53
CA ASN A 244 -9.61 0.17 -1.45
C ASN A 244 -10.31 1.17 -2.36
N SER A 245 -11.14 0.69 -3.29
CA SER A 245 -11.90 1.53 -4.23
C SER A 245 -11.04 2.55 -4.99
N SER A 246 -9.75 2.26 -5.20
CA SER A 246 -8.77 3.23 -5.71
C SER A 246 -8.08 2.70 -6.97
N SER A 247 -7.43 3.59 -7.71
CA SER A 247 -6.61 3.26 -8.87
C SER A 247 -5.14 3.52 -8.54
N VAL A 248 -4.29 2.51 -8.69
CA VAL A 248 -2.83 2.65 -8.65
C VAL A 248 -2.32 2.48 -10.08
N THR A 249 -1.61 3.48 -10.60
CA THR A 249 -1.06 3.46 -11.95
C THR A 249 0.47 3.35 -11.91
N ASP A 250 1.06 3.20 -13.10
CA ASP A 250 2.51 3.10 -13.30
C ASP A 250 3.13 1.81 -12.75
N THR A 251 3.88 1.88 -11.63
CA THR A 251 4.66 0.74 -11.13
C THR A 251 3.82 -0.31 -10.37
N GLY A 252 2.54 -0.04 -10.10
CA GLY A 252 1.66 -0.95 -9.38
C GLY A 252 1.93 -0.98 -7.87
N VAL A 253 1.72 -2.14 -7.25
CA VAL A 253 1.91 -2.33 -5.79
C VAL A 253 3.05 -3.30 -5.53
N LYS A 254 4.10 -2.85 -4.84
CA LYS A 254 5.32 -3.63 -4.63
C LYS A 254 5.71 -3.73 -3.15
N SER A 255 6.06 -4.93 -2.71
CA SER A 255 6.85 -5.14 -1.50
C SER A 255 8.20 -5.73 -1.87
N THR A 256 9.28 -5.06 -1.49
CA THR A 256 10.67 -5.47 -1.73
C THR A 256 11.41 -5.82 -0.44
N ASN A 257 10.76 -5.60 0.71
CA ASN A 257 11.29 -5.92 2.02
C ASN A 257 10.15 -6.45 2.93
N ALA A 258 10.24 -6.28 4.24
CA ALA A 258 9.37 -6.95 5.21
C ALA A 258 7.99 -6.30 5.36
N ILE A 259 6.95 -7.14 5.30
CA ILE A 259 5.60 -6.87 5.79
C ILE A 259 5.26 -7.96 6.80
N THR A 260 5.10 -7.59 8.07
CA THR A 260 4.71 -8.48 9.16
C THR A 260 3.37 -8.04 9.72
N VAL A 261 2.38 -8.92 9.61
CA VAL A 261 0.99 -8.69 10.02
C VAL A 261 0.59 -9.72 11.07
N SER A 262 0.17 -9.24 12.24
CA SER A 262 -0.35 -10.06 13.33
C SER A 262 -1.77 -9.62 13.71
N ALA A 263 -2.77 -10.32 13.18
CA ALA A 263 -4.18 -10.07 13.47
C ALA A 263 -4.75 -11.14 14.40
N THR A 264 -5.67 -10.76 15.29
CA THR A 264 -6.51 -11.74 15.99
C THR A 264 -7.56 -12.32 15.05
N LYS A 265 -8.19 -11.51 14.19
CA LYS A 265 -9.15 -12.00 13.19
C LYS A 265 -8.51 -12.10 11.80
N THR A 266 -8.61 -11.05 11.00
CA THR A 266 -8.24 -11.08 9.59
C THR A 266 -6.91 -10.38 9.36
N GLY A 267 -5.91 -11.12 8.91
CA GLY A 267 -4.60 -10.58 8.51
C GLY A 267 -4.43 -10.60 6.99
N VAL A 268 -3.94 -9.52 6.40
CA VAL A 268 -3.60 -9.48 4.96
C VAL A 268 -2.26 -8.81 4.72
N GLY A 269 -1.37 -9.38 3.90
CA GLY A 269 -0.13 -8.72 3.51
C GLY A 269 -0.39 -7.54 2.57
N ILE A 270 -0.90 -7.82 1.38
CA ILE A 270 -1.32 -6.83 0.38
C ILE A 270 -2.78 -7.09 0.01
N ALA A 271 -3.64 -6.08 0.14
CA ALA A 271 -5.06 -6.16 -0.15
C ALA A 271 -5.46 -5.17 -1.25
N LEU A 272 -6.04 -5.67 -2.34
CA LEU A 272 -6.75 -4.89 -3.34
C LEU A 272 -8.24 -5.18 -3.21
N ASN A 273 -9.05 -4.18 -2.90
CA ASN A 273 -10.50 -4.32 -2.80
C ASN A 273 -11.17 -3.31 -3.74
N ASN A 274 -11.97 -3.80 -4.69
CA ASN A 274 -12.64 -2.96 -5.69
C ASN A 274 -11.68 -1.95 -6.36
N SER A 275 -10.45 -2.37 -6.66
CA SER A 275 -9.37 -1.46 -7.07
C SER A 275 -8.86 -1.76 -8.48
N ALA A 276 -8.29 -0.75 -9.13
CA ALA A 276 -7.61 -0.91 -10.42
C ALA A 276 -6.11 -0.73 -10.21
N VAL A 277 -5.29 -1.69 -10.63
CA VAL A 277 -3.84 -1.63 -10.51
C VAL A 277 -3.21 -1.86 -11.87
N THR A 278 -2.59 -0.82 -12.41
CA THR A 278 -1.69 -0.92 -13.56
C THR A 278 -0.27 -1.15 -13.06
N GLY A 279 0.52 -1.96 -13.76
CA GLY A 279 1.89 -2.30 -13.35
C GLY A 279 2.04 -3.58 -12.52
N GLY A 280 0.93 -4.12 -12.02
CA GLY A 280 0.88 -5.41 -11.33
C GLY A 280 1.03 -5.33 -9.82
N VAL A 281 1.02 -6.50 -9.17
CA VAL A 281 1.34 -6.65 -7.75
C VAL A 281 2.55 -7.55 -7.62
N SER A 282 3.60 -7.11 -6.93
CA SER A 282 4.81 -7.93 -6.79
C SER A 282 5.34 -8.00 -5.36
N ASN A 283 5.71 -9.20 -4.92
CA ASN A 283 6.51 -9.44 -3.73
C ASN A 283 7.91 -9.95 -4.11
N SER A 284 8.94 -9.26 -3.63
CA SER A 284 10.35 -9.67 -3.67
C SER A 284 11.04 -9.64 -2.31
N GLY A 285 10.29 -9.24 -1.27
CA GLY A 285 10.71 -9.32 0.13
C GLY A 285 9.98 -10.43 0.87
N VAL A 286 9.71 -10.19 2.16
CA VAL A 286 9.08 -11.15 3.06
C VAL A 286 7.72 -10.63 3.49
N ILE A 287 6.66 -11.36 3.16
CA ILE A 287 5.31 -11.14 3.66
C ILE A 287 5.01 -12.25 4.67
N THR A 288 4.83 -11.88 5.95
CA THR A 288 4.41 -12.81 7.01
C THR A 288 3.09 -12.34 7.59
N VAL A 289 2.08 -13.20 7.55
CA VAL A 289 0.71 -12.85 7.92
C VAL A 289 0.13 -13.90 8.85
N THR A 290 -0.33 -13.47 10.01
CA THR A 290 -1.03 -14.31 10.98
C THR A 290 -2.43 -13.75 11.24
N GLY A 291 -3.44 -14.61 11.23
CA GLY A 291 -4.82 -14.33 11.62
C GLY A 291 -5.30 -15.39 12.60
N THR A 292 -5.02 -15.23 13.90
CA THR A 292 -5.01 -16.35 14.86
C THR A 292 -6.36 -17.02 15.09
N ALA A 293 -7.47 -16.28 14.98
CA ALA A 293 -8.83 -16.78 15.19
C ALA A 293 -9.68 -16.80 13.90
N ALA A 294 -9.17 -16.30 12.77
CA ALA A 294 -9.91 -16.28 11.51
C ALA A 294 -8.99 -16.43 10.29
N ASN A 295 -9.11 -15.51 9.32
CA ASN A 295 -8.52 -15.67 8.00
C ASN A 295 -7.17 -14.95 7.90
N ALA A 296 -6.23 -15.54 7.18
CA ALA A 296 -4.98 -14.89 6.84
C ALA A 296 -4.72 -15.04 5.35
N ALA A 297 -4.26 -13.96 4.71
CA ALA A 297 -3.91 -13.99 3.30
C ALA A 297 -2.61 -13.22 3.01
N GLY A 298 -1.75 -13.74 2.15
CA GLY A 298 -0.54 -13.04 1.71
C GLY A 298 -0.88 -11.87 0.80
N ILE A 299 -1.41 -12.18 -0.39
CA ILE A 299 -1.87 -11.20 -1.38
C ILE A 299 -3.33 -11.48 -1.73
N VAL A 300 -4.17 -10.46 -1.71
CA VAL A 300 -5.61 -10.53 -2.01
C VAL A 300 -5.94 -9.57 -3.15
N ALA A 301 -6.60 -10.06 -4.19
CA ALA A 301 -7.33 -9.25 -5.15
C ALA A 301 -8.82 -9.60 -5.10
N ASN A 302 -9.65 -8.67 -4.63
CA ASN A 302 -11.08 -8.85 -4.47
C ASN A 302 -11.84 -7.82 -5.31
N LEU A 303 -12.67 -8.28 -6.24
CA LEU A 303 -13.44 -7.46 -7.19
C LEU A 303 -12.57 -6.39 -7.88
N SER A 304 -11.32 -6.73 -8.18
CA SER A 304 -10.30 -5.79 -8.65
C SER A 304 -9.86 -6.09 -10.08
N SER A 305 -9.21 -5.12 -10.71
CA SER A 305 -8.58 -5.27 -12.02
C SER A 305 -7.08 -5.02 -11.91
N VAL A 306 -6.28 -6.03 -12.26
CA VAL A 306 -4.82 -5.95 -12.36
C VAL A 306 -4.48 -6.09 -13.83
N THR A 307 -4.14 -5.00 -14.51
CA THR A 307 -4.13 -4.94 -15.98
C THR A 307 -2.77 -5.16 -16.63
N SER A 308 -1.70 -5.29 -15.84
CA SER A 308 -0.35 -5.56 -16.36
C SER A 308 0.48 -6.34 -15.35
N ASN A 309 1.44 -7.14 -15.82
CA ASN A 309 2.40 -7.92 -15.04
C ASN A 309 1.81 -8.92 -14.01
N GLY A 310 0.49 -9.02 -13.90
CA GLY A 310 -0.16 -9.98 -13.03
C GLY A 310 0.09 -9.77 -11.54
N ILE A 311 -0.01 -10.89 -10.80
CA ILE A 311 0.37 -10.99 -9.39
C ILE A 311 1.59 -11.90 -9.30
N VAL A 312 2.72 -11.37 -8.79
CA VAL A 312 4.02 -12.03 -8.85
C VAL A 312 4.65 -12.15 -7.46
N ASN A 313 4.87 -13.36 -6.99
CA ASN A 313 5.86 -13.64 -5.95
C ASN A 313 7.18 -14.02 -6.63
N THR A 314 8.14 -13.10 -6.66
CA THR A 314 9.42 -13.26 -7.38
C THR A 314 10.32 -14.33 -6.72
N SER A 315 11.45 -14.68 -7.34
CA SER A 315 12.37 -15.72 -6.83
C SER A 315 12.96 -15.44 -5.44
N THR A 316 13.06 -14.17 -5.04
CA THR A 316 13.47 -13.78 -3.68
C THR A 316 12.29 -13.59 -2.72
N GLY A 317 11.07 -13.59 -3.26
CA GLY A 317 9.84 -13.35 -2.52
C GLY A 317 9.46 -14.54 -1.64
N THR A 318 9.18 -14.26 -0.37
CA THR A 318 8.59 -15.22 0.56
C THR A 318 7.24 -14.73 1.05
N ILE A 319 6.21 -15.57 0.96
CA ILE A 319 4.89 -15.37 1.54
C ILE A 319 4.66 -16.48 2.56
N THR A 320 4.57 -16.15 3.84
CA THR A 320 4.24 -17.07 4.93
C THR A 320 2.93 -16.67 5.58
N VAL A 321 1.96 -17.57 5.61
CA VAL A 321 0.59 -17.29 6.05
C VAL A 321 0.13 -18.32 7.07
N ALA A 322 -0.40 -17.85 8.19
CA ALA A 322 -0.99 -18.66 9.24
C ALA A 322 -2.39 -18.17 9.63
N GLY A 323 -3.43 -18.84 9.11
CA GLY A 323 -4.83 -18.57 9.44
C GLY A 323 -5.37 -19.56 10.48
N GLY A 324 -6.09 -19.06 11.48
CA GLY A 324 -6.80 -19.89 12.46
C GLY A 324 -7.97 -20.66 11.86
N VAL A 325 -8.54 -20.15 10.76
CA VAL A 325 -9.61 -20.78 9.98
C VAL A 325 -9.10 -21.05 8.57
N THR A 326 -8.88 -20.00 7.79
CA THR A 326 -8.42 -20.09 6.39
C THR A 326 -7.07 -19.41 6.23
N GLY A 327 -6.10 -20.10 5.62
CA GLY A 327 -4.80 -19.51 5.25
C GLY A 327 -4.57 -19.56 3.75
N VAL A 328 -4.38 -18.42 3.08
CA VAL A 328 -4.17 -18.35 1.62
C VAL A 328 -2.91 -17.58 1.25
N GLY A 329 -2.08 -18.09 0.34
CA GLY A 329 -0.89 -17.39 -0.12
C GLY A 329 -1.26 -16.22 -1.01
N ILE A 330 -1.89 -16.53 -2.14
CA ILE A 330 -2.43 -15.56 -3.10
C ILE A 330 -3.89 -15.94 -3.39
N VAL A 331 -4.81 -15.00 -3.24
CA VAL A 331 -6.24 -15.20 -3.56
C VAL A 331 -6.76 -14.13 -4.50
N VAL A 332 -7.50 -14.56 -5.51
CA VAL A 332 -8.13 -13.72 -6.52
C VAL A 332 -9.63 -14.04 -6.55
N THR A 333 -10.47 -13.11 -6.08
CA THR A 333 -11.92 -13.29 -6.00
C THR A 333 -12.63 -12.29 -6.91
N GLY A 334 -13.44 -12.79 -7.86
CA GLY A 334 -14.25 -11.97 -8.76
C GLY A 334 -13.46 -10.89 -9.52
N SER A 335 -12.17 -11.13 -9.75
CA SER A 335 -11.23 -10.12 -10.25
C SER A 335 -10.75 -10.46 -11.67
N SER A 336 -10.25 -9.45 -12.38
CA SER A 336 -9.54 -9.62 -13.66
C SER A 336 -8.04 -9.42 -13.44
N VAL A 337 -7.23 -10.43 -13.78
CA VAL A 337 -5.77 -10.37 -13.64
C VAL A 337 -5.14 -10.66 -15.01
N SER A 338 -4.46 -9.66 -15.57
CA SER A 338 -3.70 -9.76 -16.81
C SER A 338 -2.22 -9.90 -16.54
N GLY A 339 -1.56 -10.83 -17.25
CA GLY A 339 -0.15 -11.18 -17.02
C GLY A 339 0.05 -12.37 -16.06
N GLY A 340 -1.06 -12.96 -15.59
CA GLY A 340 -1.08 -14.22 -14.87
C GLY A 340 -0.87 -14.09 -13.36
N ILE A 341 -0.76 -15.25 -12.71
CA ILE A 341 -0.30 -15.37 -11.33
C ILE A 341 0.99 -16.19 -11.36
N LEU A 342 2.10 -15.61 -10.89
CA LEU A 342 3.41 -16.23 -10.92
C LEU A 342 3.97 -16.39 -9.50
N ASN A 343 4.29 -17.62 -9.11
CA ASN A 343 5.14 -17.91 -7.96
C ASN A 343 6.49 -18.45 -8.42
N ALA A 344 7.54 -17.64 -8.32
CA ALA A 344 8.93 -18.05 -8.49
C ALA A 344 9.68 -18.20 -7.16
N GLY A 345 9.13 -17.64 -6.08
CA GLY A 345 9.70 -17.72 -4.72
C GLY A 345 9.04 -18.80 -3.86
N ALA A 346 8.92 -18.52 -2.57
CA ALA A 346 8.30 -19.43 -1.60
C ALA A 346 6.92 -18.93 -1.15
N ILE A 347 5.91 -19.79 -1.23
CA ILE A 347 4.62 -19.63 -0.58
C ILE A 347 4.49 -20.75 0.45
N LYS A 348 4.32 -20.39 1.72
CA LYS A 348 4.05 -21.32 2.82
C LYS A 348 2.75 -20.94 3.48
N THR A 349 1.79 -21.86 3.52
CA THR A 349 0.49 -21.60 4.14
C THR A 349 0.11 -22.66 5.15
N THR A 350 -0.48 -22.19 6.24
CA THR A 350 -1.16 -23.02 7.23
C THR A 350 -2.52 -22.44 7.50
N GLY A 351 -3.54 -23.29 7.56
CA GLY A 351 -4.90 -22.92 7.91
C GLY A 351 -5.48 -23.92 8.89
N GLY A 352 -6.25 -23.46 9.87
CA GLY A 352 -6.84 -24.36 10.86
C GLY A 352 -7.93 -25.28 10.29
N LEU A 353 -8.69 -24.81 9.30
CA LEU A 353 -9.68 -25.59 8.55
C LEU A 353 -9.26 -25.78 7.10
N THR A 354 -8.95 -24.68 6.41
CA THR A 354 -8.58 -24.71 4.98
C THR A 354 -7.30 -23.96 4.70
N ALA A 355 -6.49 -24.49 3.78
CA ALA A 355 -5.25 -23.86 3.35
C ALA A 355 -5.12 -23.88 1.84
N PHE A 356 -4.74 -22.75 1.25
CA PHE A 356 -4.55 -22.61 -0.19
C PHE A 356 -3.21 -21.95 -0.49
N GLY A 357 -2.51 -22.41 -1.53
CA GLY A 357 -1.29 -21.75 -2.00
C GLY A 357 -1.67 -20.57 -2.88
N ILE A 358 -2.28 -20.88 -4.01
CA ILE A 358 -2.89 -19.93 -4.95
C ILE A 358 -4.35 -20.34 -5.13
N GLU A 359 -5.28 -19.42 -4.97
CA GLU A 359 -6.72 -19.66 -5.13
C GLU A 359 -7.33 -18.60 -6.06
N THR A 360 -8.13 -19.04 -7.04
CA THR A 360 -8.99 -18.16 -7.83
C THR A 360 -10.44 -18.56 -7.63
N VAL A 361 -11.31 -17.60 -7.28
CA VAL A 361 -12.74 -17.80 -6.99
C VAL A 361 -13.57 -16.81 -7.78
N GLY A 362 -14.11 -17.25 -8.92
CA GLY A 362 -14.75 -16.36 -9.89
C GLY A 362 -13.76 -15.36 -10.53
N GLY A 363 -14.14 -14.82 -11.68
CA GLY A 363 -13.31 -13.86 -12.43
C GLY A 363 -12.37 -14.51 -13.45
N THR A 364 -11.37 -13.76 -13.91
CA THR A 364 -10.53 -14.15 -15.05
C THR A 364 -9.06 -13.89 -14.79
N VAL A 365 -8.23 -14.89 -15.07
CA VAL A 365 -6.77 -14.78 -15.12
C VAL A 365 -6.32 -15.01 -16.56
N THR A 366 -5.61 -14.05 -17.14
CA THR A 366 -4.98 -14.16 -18.46
C THR A 366 -3.47 -14.19 -18.32
N GLY A 367 -2.79 -15.06 -19.08
CA GLY A 367 -1.36 -15.34 -18.92
C GLY A 367 -1.05 -16.53 -18.00
N GLY A 368 -2.08 -17.20 -17.49
CA GLY A 368 -2.00 -18.46 -16.77
C GLY A 368 -1.63 -18.34 -15.29
N ILE A 369 -1.54 -19.49 -14.63
CA ILE A 369 -1.00 -19.63 -13.28
C ILE A 369 0.28 -20.46 -13.36
N THR A 370 1.41 -19.89 -12.95
CA THR A 370 2.71 -20.56 -13.02
C THR A 370 3.35 -20.67 -11.63
N ASN A 371 3.70 -21.90 -11.23
CA ASN A 371 4.60 -22.16 -10.11
C ASN A 371 5.96 -22.63 -10.63
N SER A 372 7.00 -21.81 -10.47
CA SER A 372 8.41 -22.18 -10.69
C SER A 372 9.22 -22.23 -9.39
N GLY A 373 8.64 -21.69 -8.30
CA GLY A 373 9.22 -21.76 -6.96
C GLY A 373 8.66 -22.90 -6.12
N THR A 374 8.47 -22.65 -4.84
CA THR A 374 7.92 -23.63 -3.88
C THR A 374 6.58 -23.16 -3.34
N ILE A 375 5.61 -24.06 -3.33
CA ILE A 375 4.34 -23.90 -2.62
C ILE A 375 4.26 -25.04 -1.59
N THR A 376 4.15 -24.70 -0.30
CA THR A 376 4.07 -25.68 0.79
C THR A 376 2.86 -25.39 1.67
N LEU A 377 2.01 -26.40 1.86
CA LEU A 377 0.81 -26.32 2.70
C LEU A 377 0.84 -27.35 3.81
N SER A 378 0.37 -26.95 4.99
CA SER A 378 0.21 -27.87 6.13
C SER A 378 -0.92 -27.45 7.08
N GLY A 379 -1.36 -28.38 7.93
CA GLY A 379 -2.22 -28.07 9.09
C GLY A 379 -3.73 -27.97 8.83
N ALA A 380 -4.17 -27.99 7.57
CA ALA A 380 -5.59 -27.90 7.24
C ALA A 380 -6.36 -29.17 7.61
N LYS A 381 -7.43 -29.01 8.40
CA LYS A 381 -8.30 -30.12 8.83
C LYS A 381 -9.28 -30.57 7.76
N THR A 382 -9.75 -29.66 6.91
CA THR A 382 -10.83 -29.94 5.95
C THR A 382 -10.30 -30.02 4.52
N GLN A 383 -9.53 -29.01 4.09
CA GLN A 383 -9.08 -28.92 2.69
C GLN A 383 -7.73 -28.22 2.58
N ALA A 384 -6.79 -28.80 1.85
CA ALA A 384 -5.52 -28.17 1.47
C ALA A 384 -5.34 -28.24 -0.05
N VAL A 385 -5.14 -27.12 -0.74
CA VAL A 385 -4.90 -27.14 -2.18
C VAL A 385 -3.73 -26.25 -2.58
N GLY A 386 -2.77 -26.78 -3.33
CA GLY A 386 -1.63 -25.99 -3.83
C GLY A 386 -2.07 -24.87 -4.75
N ILE A 387 -2.73 -25.22 -5.86
CA ILE A 387 -3.34 -24.29 -6.81
C ILE A 387 -4.81 -24.69 -6.99
N ASP A 388 -5.75 -23.83 -6.62
CA ASP A 388 -7.19 -24.07 -6.74
C ASP A 388 -7.84 -23.07 -7.72
N ILE A 389 -8.58 -23.60 -8.69
CA ILE A 389 -9.39 -22.83 -9.63
C ILE A 389 -10.85 -23.19 -9.38
N ASN A 390 -11.59 -22.27 -8.77
CA ASN A 390 -12.88 -22.54 -8.17
C ASN A 390 -14.00 -21.63 -8.72
N ILE A 391 -15.24 -22.05 -8.50
CA ILE A 391 -16.44 -21.27 -8.75
C ILE A 391 -16.74 -20.35 -7.56
N ASP A 392 -17.15 -19.11 -7.83
CA ASP A 392 -17.81 -18.31 -6.82
C ASP A 392 -19.23 -18.83 -6.62
N THR A 393 -19.43 -19.61 -5.55
CA THR A 393 -20.70 -20.25 -5.22
C THR A 393 -21.80 -19.26 -4.86
N GLN A 394 -21.46 -18.01 -4.52
CA GLN A 394 -22.45 -16.98 -4.20
C GLN A 394 -23.13 -16.43 -5.46
N VAL A 395 -22.41 -16.35 -6.58
CA VAL A 395 -22.92 -15.79 -7.84
C VAL A 395 -22.94 -16.79 -9.00
N GLY A 396 -22.47 -18.02 -8.80
CA GLY A 396 -22.44 -19.07 -9.82
C GLY A 396 -21.46 -18.80 -10.96
N VAL A 397 -20.44 -17.98 -10.75
CA VAL A 397 -19.48 -17.58 -11.78
C VAL A 397 -18.18 -18.38 -11.62
N PRO A 398 -17.80 -19.22 -12.60
CA PRO A 398 -16.55 -19.98 -12.53
C PRO A 398 -15.34 -19.07 -12.72
N SER A 399 -14.22 -19.38 -12.08
CA SER A 399 -12.93 -18.81 -12.50
C SER A 399 -12.56 -19.31 -13.89
N THR A 400 -12.11 -18.38 -14.74
CA THR A 400 -11.56 -18.68 -16.06
C THR A 400 -10.06 -18.37 -16.09
N VAL A 401 -9.25 -19.36 -16.44
CA VAL A 401 -7.80 -19.21 -16.63
C VAL A 401 -7.45 -19.45 -18.10
N SER A 402 -6.87 -18.43 -18.73
CA SER A 402 -6.23 -18.51 -20.04
C SER A 402 -4.72 -18.37 -19.88
N GLY A 403 -3.93 -19.13 -20.63
CA GLY A 403 -2.51 -19.40 -20.44
C GLY A 403 -2.23 -20.67 -19.63
N GLY A 404 -3.27 -21.42 -19.24
CA GLY A 404 -3.16 -22.69 -18.52
C GLY A 404 -2.63 -22.60 -17.09
N VAL A 405 -2.35 -23.77 -16.51
CA VAL A 405 -1.67 -23.92 -15.22
C VAL A 405 -0.36 -24.68 -15.43
N THR A 406 0.76 -24.08 -15.06
CA THR A 406 2.08 -24.71 -15.21
C THR A 406 2.80 -24.84 -13.86
N ASN A 407 3.17 -26.06 -13.49
CA ASN A 407 4.10 -26.32 -12.39
C ASN A 407 5.45 -26.78 -12.93
N THR A 408 6.49 -25.98 -12.73
CA THR A 408 7.91 -26.34 -12.97
C THR A 408 8.71 -26.43 -11.67
N GLY A 409 8.18 -25.89 -10.58
CA GLY A 409 8.75 -25.96 -9.25
C GLY A 409 8.19 -27.09 -8.40
N THR A 410 8.10 -26.85 -7.10
CA THR A 410 7.62 -27.83 -6.11
C THR A 410 6.29 -27.39 -5.52
N ILE A 411 5.33 -28.31 -5.48
CA ILE A 411 4.09 -28.17 -4.73
C ILE A 411 4.04 -29.33 -3.72
N THR A 412 4.06 -28.99 -2.43
CA THR A 412 3.95 -29.96 -1.33
C THR A 412 2.71 -29.64 -0.50
N VAL A 413 1.77 -30.56 -0.44
CA VAL A 413 0.48 -30.36 0.23
C VAL A 413 0.27 -31.45 1.27
N SER A 414 0.09 -31.04 2.52
CA SER A 414 -0.29 -31.93 3.61
C SER A 414 -1.57 -31.45 4.30
N GLY A 415 -2.62 -32.26 4.27
CA GLY A 415 -3.89 -31.97 4.96
C GLY A 415 -4.41 -33.18 5.72
N ALA A 416 -5.17 -32.98 6.80
CA ALA A 416 -5.87 -34.11 7.43
C ALA A 416 -7.15 -34.48 6.66
N GLY A 417 -7.77 -33.51 6.00
CA GLY A 417 -8.98 -33.71 5.20
C GLY A 417 -8.68 -34.09 3.76
N GLN A 418 -9.24 -33.32 2.82
CA GLN A 418 -8.97 -33.43 1.39
C GLN A 418 -7.68 -32.66 1.06
N ALA A 419 -6.80 -33.22 0.23
CA ALA A 419 -5.61 -32.54 -0.23
C ALA A 419 -5.47 -32.67 -1.75
N ALA A 420 -5.13 -31.57 -2.42
CA ALA A 420 -4.81 -31.58 -3.85
C ALA A 420 -3.58 -30.74 -4.18
N GLY A 421 -2.74 -31.20 -5.11
CA GLY A 421 -1.65 -30.39 -5.63
C GLY A 421 -2.19 -29.24 -6.49
N ILE A 422 -2.90 -29.61 -7.56
CA ILE A 422 -3.65 -28.70 -8.44
C ILE A 422 -5.10 -29.19 -8.46
N ALA A 423 -6.07 -28.30 -8.23
CA ALA A 423 -7.49 -28.61 -8.35
C ALA A 423 -8.20 -27.62 -9.27
N VAL A 424 -9.12 -28.14 -10.08
CA VAL A 424 -10.08 -27.34 -10.84
C VAL A 424 -11.48 -27.81 -10.42
N ASN A 425 -12.19 -26.95 -9.70
CA ASN A 425 -13.47 -27.22 -9.07
C ASN A 425 -14.55 -26.32 -9.70
N ALA A 426 -15.27 -26.85 -10.68
CA ALA A 426 -16.18 -26.11 -11.55
C ALA A 426 -15.52 -24.90 -12.27
N GLY A 427 -14.19 -24.82 -12.28
CA GLY A 427 -13.42 -23.83 -13.03
C GLY A 427 -13.25 -24.17 -14.50
N LEU A 428 -12.84 -23.15 -15.28
CA LEU A 428 -12.54 -23.25 -16.70
C LEU A 428 -11.06 -22.91 -16.95
N ILE A 429 -10.31 -23.86 -17.51
CA ILE A 429 -9.04 -23.59 -18.19
C ILE A 429 -9.34 -23.56 -19.68
N SER A 430 -9.21 -22.40 -20.32
CA SER A 430 -9.76 -22.17 -21.65
C SER A 430 -8.80 -22.47 -22.81
N ASP A 431 -7.54 -22.82 -22.56
CA ASP A 431 -6.55 -23.05 -23.62
C ASP A 431 -5.54 -24.18 -23.41
N THR A 432 -4.38 -23.91 -22.82
CA THR A 432 -3.16 -24.75 -22.84
C THR A 432 -3.17 -25.88 -21.80
N GLY A 433 -4.25 -25.99 -21.03
CA GLY A 433 -4.46 -27.06 -20.06
C GLY A 433 -3.63 -26.93 -18.79
N ILE A 434 -3.36 -28.08 -18.18
CA ILE A 434 -2.52 -28.20 -16.97
C ILE A 434 -1.24 -28.93 -17.36
N THR A 435 -0.09 -28.32 -17.08
CA THR A 435 1.23 -28.91 -17.31
C THR A 435 2.02 -29.03 -16.01
N ASN A 436 2.36 -30.25 -15.59
CA ASN A 436 3.32 -30.50 -14.53
C ASN A 436 4.65 -30.97 -15.12
N LYS A 437 5.72 -30.18 -14.94
CA LYS A 437 7.13 -30.54 -15.22
C LYS A 437 7.97 -30.63 -13.95
N GLY A 438 7.47 -30.10 -12.84
CA GLY A 438 8.12 -30.12 -11.54
C GLY A 438 7.66 -31.28 -10.66
N THR A 439 7.65 -31.05 -9.35
CA THR A 439 7.24 -32.04 -8.35
C THR A 439 5.94 -31.63 -7.70
N ILE A 440 5.00 -32.57 -7.63
CA ILE A 440 3.77 -32.46 -6.83
C ILE A 440 3.78 -33.61 -5.83
N THR A 441 3.82 -33.28 -4.53
CA THR A 441 3.74 -34.25 -3.43
C THR A 441 2.51 -33.92 -2.60
N VAL A 442 1.60 -34.88 -2.47
CA VAL A 442 0.32 -34.68 -1.76
C VAL A 442 0.13 -35.80 -0.75
N SER A 443 -0.09 -35.42 0.51
CA SER A 443 -0.44 -36.34 1.58
C SER A 443 -1.74 -35.92 2.27
N ALA A 444 -2.68 -36.84 2.37
CA ALA A 444 -3.95 -36.64 3.08
C ALA A 444 -4.25 -37.77 4.06
N SER A 445 -5.12 -37.53 5.05
CA SER A 445 -5.75 -38.63 5.80
C SER A 445 -7.05 -39.10 5.16
N ASN A 446 -7.69 -38.30 4.31
CA ASN A 446 -8.89 -38.72 3.58
C ASN A 446 -8.62 -38.82 2.07
N ASN A 447 -9.03 -37.83 1.28
CA ASN A 447 -8.87 -37.85 -0.17
C ASN A 447 -7.61 -37.07 -0.57
N ALA A 448 -6.73 -37.68 -1.36
CA ALA A 448 -5.53 -37.06 -1.89
C ALA A 448 -5.57 -37.07 -3.43
N ALA A 449 -5.15 -35.98 -4.07
CA ALA A 449 -5.04 -35.93 -5.53
C ALA A 449 -3.83 -35.11 -5.96
N GLY A 450 -3.03 -35.62 -6.90
CA GLY A 450 -1.98 -34.81 -7.53
C GLY A 450 -2.60 -33.65 -8.33
N ILE A 451 -3.43 -34.02 -9.31
CA ILE A 451 -4.23 -33.10 -10.13
C ILE A 451 -5.69 -33.59 -10.09
N GLY A 452 -6.57 -32.80 -9.48
CA GLY A 452 -8.00 -33.11 -9.33
C GLY A 452 -8.87 -32.26 -10.24
N LEU A 453 -9.74 -32.90 -11.02
CA LEU A 453 -10.72 -32.23 -11.89
C LEU A 453 -12.13 -32.59 -11.43
N ASN A 454 -12.89 -31.61 -10.94
CA ASN A 454 -14.26 -31.81 -10.47
C ASN A 454 -15.20 -30.85 -11.18
N ALA A 455 -16.11 -31.39 -12.00
CA ALA A 455 -17.02 -30.62 -12.85
C ALA A 455 -16.29 -29.53 -13.68
N ALA A 456 -15.03 -29.79 -14.04
CA ALA A 456 -14.14 -28.84 -14.66
C ALA A 456 -14.14 -28.94 -16.19
N THR A 457 -13.85 -27.82 -16.85
CA THR A 457 -13.49 -27.81 -18.27
C THR A 457 -12.02 -27.43 -18.41
N VAL A 458 -11.21 -28.33 -19.00
CA VAL A 458 -9.78 -28.13 -19.22
C VAL A 458 -9.49 -28.32 -20.70
N ALA A 459 -9.60 -27.23 -21.46
CA ALA A 459 -9.06 -27.20 -22.82
C ALA A 459 -7.55 -27.40 -22.77
N GLY A 460 -6.99 -28.12 -23.76
CA GLY A 460 -5.56 -28.48 -23.80
C GLY A 460 -5.19 -29.72 -22.97
N GLY A 461 -6.10 -30.22 -22.13
CA GLY A 461 -5.92 -31.45 -21.37
C GLY A 461 -4.96 -31.32 -20.18
N VAL A 462 -4.45 -32.47 -19.74
CA VAL A 462 -3.48 -32.56 -18.62
C VAL A 462 -2.23 -33.26 -19.13
N LEU A 463 -1.08 -32.59 -19.03
CA LEU A 463 0.24 -33.12 -19.36
C LEU A 463 1.09 -33.22 -18.10
N ASN A 464 1.45 -34.44 -17.71
CA ASN A 464 2.46 -34.67 -16.69
C ASN A 464 3.77 -35.15 -17.30
N ALA A 465 4.82 -34.34 -17.20
CA ALA A 465 6.20 -34.66 -17.52
C ALA A 465 7.13 -34.61 -16.29
N GLY A 466 6.57 -34.29 -15.10
CA GLY A 466 7.25 -34.24 -13.82
C GLY A 466 6.84 -35.37 -12.87
N ALA A 467 7.19 -35.23 -11.60
CA ALA A 467 6.83 -36.18 -10.55
C ALA A 467 5.50 -35.82 -9.91
N ILE A 468 4.64 -36.82 -9.70
CA ILE A 468 3.44 -36.74 -8.88
C ILE A 468 3.49 -37.90 -7.89
N ALA A 469 3.57 -37.59 -6.60
CA ALA A 469 3.52 -38.56 -5.52
C ALA A 469 2.32 -38.25 -4.62
N VAL A 470 1.42 -39.22 -4.48
CA VAL A 470 0.18 -39.08 -3.72
C VAL A 470 0.09 -40.18 -2.68
N SER A 471 -0.30 -39.82 -1.46
CA SER A 471 -0.56 -40.79 -0.39
C SER A 471 -1.80 -40.39 0.41
N SER A 472 -2.73 -41.32 0.60
CA SER A 472 -3.78 -41.24 1.61
C SER A 472 -3.51 -42.26 2.72
N SER A 473 -3.73 -41.87 3.98
CA SER A 473 -3.49 -42.73 5.16
C SER A 473 -4.76 -43.23 5.85
N GLY A 474 -5.94 -42.74 5.45
CA GLY A 474 -7.24 -43.20 5.94
C GLY A 474 -8.07 -43.85 4.83
N SER A 475 -9.39 -43.95 5.02
CA SER A 475 -10.29 -44.66 4.12
C SER A 475 -10.58 -43.95 2.79
N GLY A 476 -9.91 -42.85 2.49
CA GLY A 476 -10.11 -42.09 1.25
C GLY A 476 -9.13 -42.49 0.15
N ASN A 477 -9.47 -42.12 -1.08
CA ASN A 477 -8.70 -42.47 -2.27
C ASN A 477 -7.44 -41.59 -2.41
N ALA A 478 -6.41 -42.13 -3.05
CA ALA A 478 -5.19 -41.45 -3.46
C ALA A 478 -5.06 -41.47 -4.99
#